data_AF-A0A813H3Y9-F1
#
_entry.id   AF-A0A813H3Y9-F1
#
_cell.length_a   1.000
_cell.length_b   1.000
_cell.length_c   1.000
_cell.angle_alpha   90.00
_cell.angle_beta   90.00
_cell.angle_gamma   90.00
#
_symmetry.space_group_name_H-M   'P 1'
#
loop_
_entity.id
_entity.type
_entity.pdbx_description
1 polymer ?
#
loop_
_entity_poly.entity_id
_entity_poly.type
_entity_poly.pdbx_seq_one_letter_code
_entity_poly.pdbx_strand_id
1 'polypeptide(L)'
;MERLLTRAQEVGLTLTSEALTALAGLPPEHAAELLEFVLEKSGELRDPSNYVVSTCSRGFKSRRTGGFGGGPGSGGGGGGGGCGGGYGGGGGGGVGGGYSGGGGGGSFGAFGSSDPGEALNRGLQRIQEIGINLDDSAKQALGGLPPDHAAEMLEYVCDNYQTLRNPSNYISSTVSRGFVPRAQRGKGFHEDKGKGKGDRYSGGTVGMNPNHMPADISGLERRVLSINANLSPEQRIDFATYLALRCLEGWQVGEMLDGLEMKSGSVQSPCNYLQAAVSKIQRGDGSKGKGDGKDPSMQ
;
A
#
# COMPACT_ATOMS: atom_id res chain seq x y z
N MET A 1 -30.07 -27.97 -5.25
CA MET A 1 -28.70 -27.97 -5.82
C MET A 1 -28.66 -28.67 -7.17
N GLU A 2 -29.17 -29.91 -7.29
CA GLU A 2 -29.19 -30.66 -8.57
C GLU A 2 -29.75 -29.87 -9.76
N ARG A 3 -30.90 -29.19 -9.59
CA ARG A 3 -31.48 -28.36 -10.67
C ARG A 3 -30.54 -27.27 -11.20
N LEU A 4 -29.70 -26.68 -10.36
CA LEU A 4 -28.73 -25.66 -10.76
C LEU A 4 -27.53 -26.27 -11.48
N LEU A 5 -27.10 -27.48 -11.08
CA LEU A 5 -26.04 -28.21 -11.77
C LEU A 5 -26.49 -28.64 -13.17
N THR A 6 -27.72 -29.12 -13.31
CA THR A 6 -28.31 -29.42 -14.63
C THR A 6 -28.33 -28.17 -15.51
N ARG A 7 -28.78 -27.03 -14.96
CA ARG A 7 -28.79 -25.76 -15.70
C ARG A 7 -27.38 -25.28 -16.08
N ALA A 8 -26.38 -25.49 -15.22
CA ALA A 8 -25.00 -25.16 -15.54
C ALA A 8 -24.45 -26.04 -16.67
N GLN A 9 -24.78 -27.33 -16.66
CA GLN A 9 -24.40 -28.25 -17.73
C GLN A 9 -25.10 -27.91 -19.06
N GLU A 10 -26.37 -27.48 -19.03
CA GLU A 10 -27.10 -27.00 -20.21
C GLU A 10 -26.47 -25.75 -20.84
N VAL A 11 -25.87 -24.88 -20.03
CA VAL A 11 -25.13 -23.68 -20.48
C VAL A 11 -23.70 -24.03 -20.94
N GLY A 12 -23.30 -25.30 -20.91
CA GLY A 12 -21.97 -25.77 -21.30
C GLY A 12 -20.90 -25.53 -20.24
N LEU A 13 -21.30 -25.22 -19.01
CA LEU A 13 -20.39 -24.92 -17.91
C LEU A 13 -20.01 -26.23 -17.21
N THR A 14 -18.80 -26.71 -17.50
CA THR A 14 -18.25 -27.93 -16.89
C THR A 14 -17.46 -27.57 -15.64
N LEU A 15 -17.96 -27.99 -14.48
CA LEU A 15 -17.29 -27.78 -13.19
C LEU A 15 -16.36 -28.95 -12.87
N THR A 16 -15.14 -28.65 -12.43
CA THR A 16 -14.20 -29.68 -11.96
C THR A 16 -14.68 -30.34 -10.67
N SER A 17 -14.20 -31.55 -10.38
CA SER A 17 -14.51 -32.27 -9.14
C SER A 17 -14.12 -31.48 -7.88
N GLU A 18 -13.04 -30.70 -7.96
CA GLU A 18 -12.62 -29.80 -6.87
C GLU A 18 -13.64 -28.68 -6.61
N ALA A 19 -14.18 -28.07 -7.67
CA ALA A 19 -15.22 -27.04 -7.53
C ALA A 19 -16.51 -27.62 -6.92
N LEU A 20 -16.90 -28.83 -7.32
CA LEU A 20 -18.05 -29.55 -6.73
C LEU A 20 -17.81 -29.86 -5.24
N THR A 21 -16.60 -30.29 -4.89
CA THR A 21 -16.22 -30.54 -3.49
C THR A 21 -16.26 -29.25 -2.66
N ALA A 22 -15.77 -28.14 -3.21
CA ALA A 22 -15.81 -26.83 -2.57
C ALA A 22 -17.24 -26.31 -2.37
N LEU A 23 -18.15 -26.58 -3.32
CA LEU A 23 -19.57 -26.23 -3.20
C LEU A 23 -20.30 -27.07 -2.16
N ALA A 24 -19.94 -28.35 -2.02
CA ALA A 24 -20.52 -29.25 -1.01
C ALA A 24 -20.20 -28.81 0.43
N GLY A 25 -19.11 -28.03 0.62
CA GLY A 25 -18.74 -27.45 1.92
C GLY A 25 -19.53 -26.20 2.31
N LEU A 26 -20.33 -25.61 1.41
CA LEU A 26 -21.14 -24.41 1.68
C LEU A 26 -22.59 -24.77 2.03
N PRO A 27 -23.29 -23.91 2.81
CA PRO A 27 -24.74 -23.99 2.93
C PRO A 27 -25.41 -23.98 1.54
N PRO A 28 -26.48 -24.77 1.33
CA PRO A 28 -27.08 -24.95 0.01
C PRO A 28 -27.61 -23.64 -0.60
N GLU A 29 -28.01 -22.68 0.24
CA GLU A 29 -28.44 -21.34 -0.17
C GLU A 29 -27.28 -20.51 -0.74
N HIS A 30 -26.11 -20.61 -0.11
CA HIS A 30 -24.90 -19.91 -0.52
C HIS A 30 -24.32 -20.51 -1.79
N ALA A 31 -24.30 -21.84 -1.89
CA ALA A 31 -23.88 -22.54 -3.10
C ALA A 31 -24.78 -22.19 -4.30
N ALA A 32 -26.10 -22.07 -4.07
CA ALA A 32 -27.03 -21.65 -5.10
C ALA A 32 -26.75 -20.21 -5.59
N GLU A 33 -26.54 -19.26 -4.68
CA GLU A 33 -26.23 -17.87 -5.04
C GLU A 33 -24.91 -17.75 -5.81
N LEU A 34 -23.87 -18.47 -5.37
CA LEU A 34 -22.59 -18.49 -6.06
C LEU A 34 -22.72 -19.07 -7.48
N LEU A 35 -23.48 -20.15 -7.66
CA LEU A 35 -23.74 -20.73 -8.97
C LEU A 35 -24.56 -19.80 -9.88
N GLU A 36 -25.59 -19.12 -9.35
CA GLU A 36 -26.34 -18.11 -10.11
C GLU A 36 -25.41 -17.01 -10.65
N PHE A 37 -24.49 -16.52 -9.81
CA PHE A 37 -23.52 -15.51 -10.21
C PHE A 37 -22.54 -16.01 -11.27
N VAL A 38 -22.04 -17.25 -11.13
CA VAL A 38 -21.13 -17.84 -12.13
C VAL A 38 -21.85 -18.07 -13.45
N LEU A 39 -23.14 -18.42 -13.45
CA LEU A 39 -23.93 -18.54 -14.67
C LEU A 39 -24.11 -17.20 -15.36
N GLU A 40 -24.47 -16.15 -14.60
CA GLU A 40 -24.61 -14.78 -15.12
C GLU A 40 -23.29 -14.26 -15.73
N LYS A 41 -22.16 -14.61 -15.13
CA LYS A 41 -20.82 -14.16 -15.54
C LYS A 41 -20.01 -15.17 -16.35
N SER A 42 -20.64 -16.25 -16.80
CA SER A 42 -19.96 -17.37 -17.47
C SER A 42 -19.19 -16.97 -18.74
N GLY A 43 -19.66 -15.95 -19.48
CA GLY A 43 -18.97 -15.42 -20.66
C GLY A 43 -17.80 -14.47 -20.35
N GLU A 44 -17.74 -13.92 -19.14
CA GLU A 44 -16.65 -13.03 -18.69
C GLU A 44 -15.55 -13.80 -17.95
N LEU A 45 -15.90 -14.94 -17.35
CA LEU A 45 -14.99 -15.75 -16.56
C LEU A 45 -14.14 -16.66 -17.44
N ARG A 46 -12.81 -16.51 -17.33
CA ARG A 46 -11.84 -17.34 -18.06
C ARG A 46 -11.85 -18.81 -17.62
N ASP A 47 -12.06 -19.05 -16.33
CA ASP A 47 -12.17 -20.38 -15.73
C ASP A 47 -13.18 -20.34 -14.57
N PRO A 48 -14.43 -20.77 -14.80
CA PRO A 48 -15.47 -20.73 -13.78
C PRO A 48 -15.21 -21.73 -12.63
N SER A 49 -14.52 -22.85 -12.89
CA SER A 49 -14.21 -23.84 -11.86
C SER A 49 -13.23 -23.28 -10.83
N ASN A 50 -12.14 -22.68 -11.31
CA ASN A 50 -11.14 -22.06 -10.44
C ASN A 50 -11.72 -20.86 -9.66
N TYR A 51 -12.64 -20.10 -10.28
CA TYR A 51 -13.34 -19.01 -9.60
C TYR A 51 -14.13 -19.51 -8.39
N VAL A 52 -14.88 -20.60 -8.54
CA VAL A 52 -15.65 -21.22 -7.44
C VAL A 52 -14.73 -21.66 -6.31
N VAL A 53 -13.68 -22.43 -6.61
CA VAL A 53 -12.71 -22.93 -5.60
C VAL A 53 -12.04 -21.78 -4.83
N SER A 54 -11.59 -20.76 -5.56
CA SER A 54 -10.96 -19.57 -4.96
C SER A 54 -11.93 -18.78 -4.08
N THR A 55 -13.20 -18.69 -4.48
CA THR A 55 -14.24 -17.95 -3.75
C THR A 55 -14.64 -18.68 -2.48
N CYS A 56 -14.82 -20.01 -2.53
CA CYS A 56 -15.07 -20.83 -1.34
C CYS A 56 -13.91 -20.75 -0.35
N SER A 57 -12.67 -20.88 -0.83
CA SER A 57 -11.46 -20.83 0.01
C SER A 57 -11.27 -19.50 0.73
N ARG A 58 -11.76 -18.38 0.15
CA ARG A 58 -11.72 -17.05 0.76
C ARG A 58 -12.84 -16.80 1.78
N GLY A 59 -13.80 -17.73 1.91
CA GLY A 59 -14.98 -17.60 2.75
C GLY A 59 -16.08 -16.79 2.07
N PHE A 60 -16.85 -17.43 1.20
CA PHE A 60 -17.97 -16.82 0.49
C PHE A 60 -18.95 -16.14 1.46
N LYS A 61 -19.34 -14.90 1.13
CA LYS A 61 -20.33 -14.10 1.86
C LYS A 61 -21.56 -13.89 1.00
N SER A 62 -22.68 -14.50 1.40
CA SER A 62 -23.99 -14.33 0.76
C SER A 62 -24.40 -12.85 0.74
N ARG A 63 -24.87 -12.37 -0.42
CA ARG A 63 -25.45 -11.02 -0.53
C ARG A 63 -26.85 -10.96 0.05
N ARG A 64 -27.55 -12.09 0.16
CA ARG A 64 -28.93 -12.15 0.67
C ARG A 64 -29.01 -12.19 2.19
N THR A 65 -28.00 -12.77 2.86
CA THR A 65 -28.00 -12.98 4.32
C THR A 65 -27.42 -11.79 5.09
N GLY A 66 -26.85 -10.78 4.40
CA GLY A 66 -26.47 -9.50 4.99
C GLY A 66 -27.68 -8.58 5.13
N GLY A 67 -28.45 -8.77 6.21
CA GLY A 67 -29.73 -8.10 6.43
C GLY A 67 -29.72 -6.57 6.29
N PHE A 68 -30.81 -6.05 5.72
CA PHE A 68 -31.64 -4.92 6.20
C PHE A 68 -30.99 -3.79 7.04
N GLY A 69 -29.74 -3.44 6.76
CA GLY A 69 -29.11 -2.20 7.17
C GLY A 69 -28.97 -1.32 5.94
N GLY A 70 -30.04 -0.59 5.59
CA GLY A 70 -30.09 0.30 4.45
C GLY A 70 -28.94 1.29 4.44
N GLY A 71 -28.00 1.08 3.52
CA GLY A 71 -27.07 2.09 3.04
C GLY A 71 -27.27 2.19 1.53
N PRO A 72 -27.55 3.38 0.97
CA PRO A 72 -27.82 3.53 -0.45
C PRO A 72 -26.61 3.06 -1.27
N GLY A 73 -26.91 2.18 -2.23
CA GLY A 73 -25.94 1.39 -2.96
C GLY A 73 -24.84 2.20 -3.64
N SER A 74 -23.61 1.76 -3.43
CA SER A 74 -22.52 1.97 -4.38
C SER A 74 -22.31 0.66 -5.12
N GLY A 75 -22.98 0.55 -6.26
CA GLY A 75 -22.60 -0.41 -7.29
C GLY A 75 -21.24 -0.01 -7.84
N GLY A 76 -20.24 -0.86 -7.64
CA GLY A 76 -18.89 -0.67 -8.17
C GLY A 76 -18.40 -1.99 -8.72
N GLY A 77 -18.72 -2.23 -9.99
CA GLY A 77 -18.24 -3.39 -10.74
C GLY A 77 -16.72 -3.44 -10.74
N GLY A 78 -16.17 -4.49 -10.12
CA GLY A 78 -14.77 -4.84 -10.20
C GLY A 78 -14.46 -5.42 -11.57
N GLY A 79 -14.11 -4.55 -12.52
CA GLY A 79 -13.42 -4.92 -13.75
C GLY A 79 -11.95 -5.13 -13.46
N GLY A 80 -11.50 -6.38 -13.47
CA GLY A 80 -10.10 -6.75 -13.40
C GLY A 80 -9.35 -6.29 -14.65
N GLY A 81 -8.52 -5.26 -14.50
CA GLY A 81 -7.54 -4.85 -15.50
C GLY A 81 -6.29 -5.70 -15.37
N GLY A 82 -6.10 -6.65 -16.27
CA GLY A 82 -4.85 -7.38 -16.43
C GLY A 82 -3.74 -6.43 -16.86
N CYS A 83 -2.65 -6.39 -16.09
CA CYS A 83 -1.39 -5.80 -16.50
C CYS A 83 -0.70 -6.75 -17.48
N GLY A 84 -1.09 -6.64 -18.75
CA GLY A 84 -0.33 -7.19 -19.87
C GLY A 84 1.02 -6.49 -19.98
N GLY A 85 2.09 -7.28 -19.99
CA GLY A 85 3.47 -6.83 -20.20
C GLY A 85 3.63 -6.16 -21.56
N GLY A 86 4.07 -4.91 -21.54
CA GLY A 86 4.57 -4.20 -22.71
C GLY A 86 6.09 -4.30 -22.77
N TYR A 87 6.58 -5.18 -23.64
CA TYR A 87 7.97 -5.22 -24.08
C TYR A 87 8.18 -4.05 -25.05
N GLY A 88 8.62 -2.91 -24.53
CA GLY A 88 9.04 -1.76 -25.33
C GLY A 88 10.51 -1.91 -25.68
N GLY A 89 10.77 -2.33 -26.91
CA GLY A 89 12.11 -2.47 -27.48
C GLY A 89 12.89 -1.16 -27.51
N GLY A 90 14.19 -1.29 -27.28
CA GLY A 90 15.15 -0.21 -27.43
C GLY A 90 15.41 0.17 -28.89
N GLY A 91 16.06 1.33 -29.04
CA GLY A 91 16.67 1.75 -30.30
C GLY A 91 16.66 3.26 -30.43
N GLY A 92 17.85 3.86 -30.52
CA GLY A 92 17.99 5.22 -31.02
C GLY A 92 19.13 5.99 -30.39
N GLY A 93 20.29 5.95 -31.06
CA GLY A 93 21.52 6.60 -30.63
C GLY A 93 21.42 8.12 -30.44
N GLY A 94 22.18 8.60 -29.46
CA GLY A 94 22.52 10.01 -29.28
C GLY A 94 24.03 10.14 -29.20
N VAL A 95 24.65 10.33 -30.36
CA VAL A 95 26.07 10.60 -30.53
C VAL A 95 26.31 12.09 -30.25
N GLY A 96 27.34 12.39 -29.45
CA GLY A 96 28.13 13.60 -29.62
C GLY A 96 27.89 14.72 -28.60
N GLY A 97 29.00 15.31 -28.15
CA GLY A 97 29.00 16.61 -27.50
C GLY A 97 30.04 16.74 -26.40
N GLY A 98 31.32 16.73 -26.77
CA GLY A 98 32.40 17.09 -25.86
C GLY A 98 32.33 18.55 -25.45
N TYR A 99 32.57 18.81 -24.18
CA TYR A 99 33.10 20.08 -23.70
C TYR A 99 34.12 19.78 -22.60
N SER A 100 35.36 19.88 -23.04
CA SER A 100 36.55 20.09 -22.24
C SER A 100 36.50 21.49 -21.61
N GLY A 101 36.44 21.52 -20.28
CA GLY A 101 36.76 22.65 -19.42
C GLY A 101 36.79 22.10 -17.98
N GLY A 102 37.88 22.09 -17.23
CA GLY A 102 38.97 23.05 -17.18
C GLY A 102 38.79 23.92 -15.92
N GLY A 103 39.38 23.50 -14.80
CA GLY A 103 39.72 24.41 -13.69
C GLY A 103 39.15 24.07 -12.31
N GLY A 104 40.07 23.97 -11.32
CA GLY A 104 39.80 24.12 -9.88
C GLY A 104 39.57 22.79 -9.15
N GLY A 105 40.57 22.10 -8.62
CA GLY A 105 41.56 22.66 -7.69
C GLY A 105 40.98 22.78 -6.27
N GLY A 106 40.24 21.78 -5.81
CA GLY A 106 39.75 21.67 -4.44
C GLY A 106 40.01 20.26 -3.92
N SER A 107 41.08 20.12 -3.13
CA SER A 107 41.44 18.92 -2.39
C SER A 107 40.38 18.61 -1.32
N PHE A 108 39.23 18.09 -1.72
CA PHE A 108 38.29 17.42 -0.82
C PHE A 108 38.76 15.99 -0.65
N GLY A 109 39.08 15.65 0.59
CA GLY A 109 39.89 14.50 0.97
C GLY A 109 39.49 13.21 0.28
N ALA A 110 40.50 12.35 0.10
CA ALA A 110 40.37 10.95 -0.22
C ALA A 110 39.26 10.30 0.63
N PHE A 111 38.02 10.34 0.14
CA PHE A 111 36.93 9.51 0.61
C PHE A 111 37.33 8.12 0.18
N GLY A 112 37.90 7.38 1.14
CA GLY A 112 38.42 6.05 0.94
C GLY A 112 37.43 5.22 0.15
N SER A 113 37.96 4.47 -0.82
CA SER A 113 37.34 3.29 -1.40
C SER A 113 36.94 2.36 -0.27
N SER A 114 35.82 2.68 0.36
CA SER A 114 35.24 1.90 1.44
C SER A 114 34.82 0.62 0.75
N ASP A 115 35.42 -0.49 1.15
CA ASP A 115 35.01 -1.79 0.64
C ASP A 115 33.48 -1.85 0.78
N PRO A 116 32.72 -2.11 -0.30
CA PRO A 116 31.26 -2.10 -0.23
C PRO A 116 30.72 -3.09 0.81
N GLY A 117 31.48 -4.15 1.14
CA GLY A 117 31.18 -5.04 2.26
C GLY A 117 31.30 -4.37 3.63
N GLU A 118 32.21 -3.42 3.81
CA GLU A 118 32.37 -2.67 5.06
C GLU A 118 31.15 -1.77 5.34
N ALA A 119 30.61 -1.11 4.31
CA ALA A 119 29.41 -0.28 4.44
C ALA A 119 28.20 -1.11 4.91
N LEU A 120 28.02 -2.31 4.35
CA LEU A 120 26.97 -3.24 4.76
C LEU A 120 27.14 -3.69 6.23
N ASN A 121 28.36 -4.09 6.61
CA ASN A 121 28.65 -4.52 7.98
C ASN A 121 28.40 -3.40 9.00
N ARG A 122 28.76 -2.16 8.66
CA ARG A 122 28.49 -0.99 9.49
C ARG A 122 27.00 -0.72 9.65
N GLY A 123 26.22 -0.91 8.59
CA GLY A 123 24.76 -0.83 8.61
C GLY A 123 24.12 -1.88 9.53
N LEU A 124 24.58 -3.14 9.45
CA LEU A 124 24.11 -4.23 10.32
C LEU A 124 24.45 -3.98 11.80
N GLN A 125 25.66 -3.48 12.07
CA GLN A 125 26.07 -3.12 13.42
C GLN A 125 25.17 -2.02 14.01
N ARG A 126 24.86 -0.97 13.24
CA ARG A 126 23.94 0.10 13.67
C ARG A 126 22.54 -0.41 14.01
N ILE A 127 22.00 -1.32 13.21
CA ILE A 127 20.70 -1.94 13.46
C ILE A 127 20.70 -2.70 14.79
N GLN A 128 21.78 -3.43 15.07
CA GLN A 128 21.95 -4.16 16.33
C GLN A 128 22.09 -3.20 17.52
N GLU A 129 22.82 -2.09 17.38
CA GLU A 129 22.96 -1.05 18.41
C GLU A 129 21.62 -0.37 18.76
N ILE A 130 20.73 -0.20 17.78
CA ILE A 130 19.37 0.34 17.98
C ILE A 130 18.43 -0.73 18.60
N GLY A 131 18.87 -1.99 18.69
CA GLY A 131 18.09 -3.09 19.25
C GLY A 131 17.05 -3.66 18.28
N ILE A 132 17.22 -3.45 16.97
CA ILE A 132 16.34 -4.00 15.93
C ILE A 132 16.83 -5.41 15.58
N ASN A 133 15.98 -6.42 15.81
CA ASN A 133 16.28 -7.80 15.41
C ASN A 133 15.69 -8.09 14.02
N LEU A 134 16.56 -8.26 13.03
CA LEU A 134 16.16 -8.68 11.69
C LEU A 134 15.88 -10.19 11.63
N ASP A 135 14.78 -10.55 10.98
CA ASP A 135 14.45 -11.95 10.72
C ASP A 135 15.30 -12.53 9.58
N ASP A 136 15.28 -13.86 9.44
CA ASP A 136 16.10 -14.54 8.44
C ASP A 136 15.64 -14.23 7.00
N SER A 137 14.35 -13.94 6.81
CA SER A 137 13.79 -13.51 5.52
C SER A 137 14.37 -12.17 5.06
N ALA A 138 14.45 -11.17 5.96
CA ALA A 138 15.04 -9.88 5.68
C ALA A 138 16.56 -9.99 5.43
N LYS A 139 17.27 -10.81 6.22
CA LYS A 139 18.71 -11.07 5.99
C LYS A 139 18.94 -11.73 4.63
N GLN A 140 18.11 -12.71 4.27
CA GLN A 140 18.18 -13.37 2.97
C GLN A 140 17.89 -12.39 1.83
N ALA A 141 16.89 -11.51 2.00
CA ALA A 141 16.57 -10.47 1.03
C ALA A 141 17.72 -9.47 0.84
N LEU A 142 18.38 -9.04 1.92
CA LEU A 142 19.56 -8.17 1.86
C LEU A 142 20.74 -8.85 1.17
N GLY A 143 20.94 -10.15 1.40
CA GLY A 143 21.98 -10.93 0.71
C GLY A 143 21.76 -11.06 -0.80
N GLY A 144 20.52 -10.86 -1.28
CA GLY A 144 20.19 -10.82 -2.71
C GLY A 144 20.44 -9.47 -3.38
N LEU A 145 20.70 -8.41 -2.62
CA LEU A 145 20.98 -7.07 -3.14
C LEU A 145 22.49 -6.82 -3.33
N PRO A 146 22.88 -5.91 -4.25
CA PRO A 146 24.22 -5.34 -4.24
C PRO A 146 24.53 -4.72 -2.87
N PRO A 147 25.77 -4.85 -2.36
CA PRO A 147 26.15 -4.40 -1.02
C PRO A 147 25.89 -2.91 -0.77
N ASP A 148 26.10 -2.05 -1.78
CA ASP A 148 25.79 -0.62 -1.70
C ASP A 148 24.29 -0.36 -1.47
N HIS A 149 23.43 -1.15 -2.13
CA HIS A 149 21.98 -1.02 -2.03
C HIS A 149 21.47 -1.54 -0.69
N ALA A 150 22.05 -2.65 -0.21
CA ALA A 150 21.75 -3.19 1.10
C ALA A 150 22.15 -2.19 2.20
N ALA A 151 23.33 -1.57 2.11
CA ALA A 151 23.76 -0.53 3.04
C ALA A 151 22.78 0.66 3.07
N GLU A 152 22.37 1.16 1.89
CA GLU A 152 21.39 2.26 1.79
C GLU A 152 20.02 1.89 2.40
N MET A 153 19.58 0.64 2.20
CA MET A 153 18.35 0.13 2.82
C MET A 153 18.44 0.13 4.35
N LEU A 154 19.56 -0.34 4.90
CA LEU A 154 19.75 -0.40 6.36
C LEU A 154 19.84 1.00 6.98
N GLU A 155 20.50 1.95 6.32
CA GLU A 155 20.52 3.36 6.76
C GLU A 155 19.11 3.94 6.82
N TYR A 156 18.30 3.72 5.77
CA TYR A 156 16.92 4.21 5.78
C TYR A 156 16.09 3.62 6.93
N VAL A 157 16.24 2.31 7.19
CA VAL A 157 15.56 1.65 8.30
C VAL A 157 16.02 2.22 9.65
N CYS A 158 17.32 2.47 9.82
CA CYS A 158 17.85 3.12 11.02
C CYS A 158 17.30 4.54 11.23
N ASP A 159 17.06 5.29 10.17
CA ASP A 159 16.52 6.66 10.28
C ASP A 159 15.01 6.66 10.55
N ASN A 160 14.30 5.59 10.19
CA ASN A 160 12.82 5.55 10.18
C ASN A 160 12.24 4.45 11.08
N TYR A 161 13.03 3.78 11.91
CA TYR A 161 12.56 2.64 12.70
C TYR A 161 11.41 3.00 13.67
N GLN A 162 11.32 4.24 14.13
CA GLN A 162 10.24 4.70 15.01
C GLN A 162 8.88 4.78 14.30
N THR A 163 8.89 5.00 12.98
CA THR A 163 7.66 5.04 12.17
C THR A 163 7.33 3.69 11.56
N LEU A 164 8.35 2.83 11.38
CA LEU A 164 8.20 1.49 10.84
C LEU A 164 7.66 0.53 11.91
N ARG A 165 6.46 -0.01 11.65
CA ARG A 165 5.82 -0.99 12.54
C ARG A 165 6.57 -2.32 12.61
N ASN A 166 7.17 -2.76 11.50
CA ASN A 166 7.98 -3.97 11.42
C ASN A 166 9.10 -3.79 10.37
N PRO A 167 10.33 -3.48 10.79
CA PRO A 167 11.45 -3.21 9.87
C PRO A 167 11.82 -4.43 9.02
N SER A 168 11.74 -5.65 9.56
CA SER A 168 12.05 -6.87 8.81
C SER A 168 11.10 -7.08 7.63
N ASN A 169 9.79 -6.91 7.86
CA ASN A 169 8.79 -7.00 6.80
C ASN A 169 8.91 -5.86 5.78
N TYR A 170 9.29 -4.66 6.21
CA TYR A 170 9.56 -3.55 5.30
C TYR A 170 10.71 -3.89 4.33
N ILE A 171 11.83 -4.41 4.84
CA ILE A 171 12.98 -4.81 4.02
C ILE A 171 12.58 -5.90 3.03
N SER A 172 12.03 -7.02 3.48
CA SER A 172 11.69 -8.15 2.62
C SER A 172 10.68 -7.79 1.53
N SER A 173 9.64 -7.02 1.88
CA SER A 173 8.63 -6.56 0.91
C SER A 173 9.18 -5.54 -0.08
N THR A 174 10.08 -4.64 0.34
CA THR A 174 10.67 -3.63 -0.55
C THR A 174 11.66 -4.26 -1.53
N VAL A 175 12.49 -5.21 -1.07
CA VAL A 175 13.40 -5.96 -1.93
C VAL A 175 12.62 -6.79 -2.95
N SER A 176 11.57 -7.50 -2.52
CA SER A 176 10.74 -8.33 -3.40
C SER A 176 10.03 -7.53 -4.51
N ARG A 177 9.75 -6.25 -4.26
CA ARG A 177 9.16 -5.33 -5.24
C ARG A 177 10.18 -4.72 -6.22
N GLY A 178 11.47 -4.99 -6.03
CA GLY A 178 12.56 -4.39 -6.78
C GLY A 178 13.01 -3.08 -6.16
N PHE A 179 13.89 -3.16 -5.16
CA PHE A 179 14.46 -1.98 -4.51
C PHE A 179 15.14 -1.05 -5.53
N VAL A 180 14.84 0.24 -5.45
CA VAL A 180 15.42 1.28 -6.30
C VAL A 180 16.28 2.22 -5.44
N PRO A 181 17.62 2.20 -5.58
CA PRO A 181 18.53 3.05 -4.80
C PRO A 181 18.26 4.54 -5.04
N ARG A 182 18.37 5.35 -3.97
CA ARG A 182 18.24 6.81 -4.05
C ARG A 182 19.39 7.41 -4.83
N ALA A 183 20.59 6.83 -4.75
CA ALA A 183 21.75 7.28 -5.50
C ALA A 183 21.49 7.28 -7.02
N GLN A 184 20.69 6.32 -7.51
CA GLN A 184 20.36 6.19 -8.92
C GLN A 184 19.33 7.23 -9.40
N ARG A 185 18.53 7.81 -8.48
CA ARG A 185 17.54 8.86 -8.79
C ARG A 185 18.14 10.27 -8.91
N GLY A 186 19.44 10.45 -8.69
CA GLY A 186 20.04 11.79 -8.52
C GLY A 186 21.10 12.23 -9.52
N LYS A 187 21.49 11.43 -10.52
CA LYS A 187 22.69 11.72 -11.34
C LYS A 187 22.45 12.09 -12.81
N GLY A 188 21.21 12.33 -13.23
CA GLY A 188 20.89 12.77 -14.58
C GLY A 188 20.03 14.02 -14.60
N PHE A 189 20.55 15.07 -15.24
CA PHE A 189 19.96 16.39 -15.56
C PHE A 189 20.14 17.53 -14.56
N HIS A 190 21.20 18.30 -14.86
CA HIS A 190 21.22 19.75 -14.98
C HIS A 190 20.62 20.58 -13.83
N GLU A 191 21.54 20.99 -12.97
CA GLU A 191 21.72 22.34 -12.46
C GLU A 191 21.06 23.41 -13.35
N ASP A 192 19.82 23.75 -13.01
CA ASP A 192 19.24 25.06 -13.25
C ASP A 192 18.88 25.62 -11.86
N LYS A 193 19.28 26.86 -11.61
CA LYS A 193 19.15 27.52 -10.30
C LYS A 193 17.68 27.86 -10.02
N GLY A 194 16.90 26.85 -9.67
CA GLY A 194 15.58 26.99 -9.06
C GLY A 194 15.66 26.68 -7.57
N LYS A 195 15.48 27.70 -6.72
CA LYS A 195 15.16 27.52 -5.29
C LYS A 195 13.94 26.59 -5.17
N GLY A 196 14.13 25.36 -4.70
CA GLY A 196 13.04 24.43 -4.43
C GLY A 196 13.50 23.25 -3.56
N LYS A 197 13.19 23.31 -2.27
CA LYS A 197 13.43 22.27 -1.25
C LYS A 197 12.58 21.03 -1.57
N GLY A 198 13.21 19.87 -1.78
CA GLY A 198 12.53 18.61 -2.06
C GLY A 198 12.12 17.86 -0.79
N ASP A 199 10.95 18.17 -0.25
CA ASP A 199 10.17 17.26 0.58
C ASP A 199 9.52 16.23 -0.34
N ARG A 200 9.98 14.97 -0.30
CA ARG A 200 9.35 13.87 -1.06
C ARG A 200 8.15 13.30 -0.31
N TYR A 201 7.21 14.18 -0.03
CA TYR A 201 5.75 13.96 -0.02
C TYR A 201 5.13 15.11 -0.81
N SER A 202 5.57 15.34 -2.05
CA SER A 202 4.89 16.26 -2.97
C SER A 202 3.73 15.53 -3.65
N GLY A 203 2.79 15.00 -2.86
CA GLY A 203 1.41 15.02 -3.31
C GLY A 203 1.10 16.49 -3.55
N GLY A 204 0.83 16.87 -4.80
CA GLY A 204 0.75 18.26 -5.24
C GLY A 204 -0.02 19.09 -4.22
N THR A 205 0.73 19.86 -3.43
CA THR A 205 0.18 20.62 -2.33
C THR A 205 -0.61 21.73 -2.99
N VAL A 206 -1.92 21.59 -2.98
CA VAL A 206 -2.85 22.59 -3.51
C VAL A 206 -2.47 23.93 -2.87
N GLY A 207 -2.34 24.96 -3.71
CA GLY A 207 -1.59 26.21 -3.46
C GLY A 207 -2.08 27.11 -2.33
N MET A 208 -2.04 26.62 -1.08
CA MET A 208 -2.07 27.48 0.08
C MET A 208 -0.69 28.10 0.27
N ASN A 209 -0.64 29.44 0.25
CA ASN A 209 0.58 30.18 0.46
C ASN A 209 1.17 29.82 1.84
N PRO A 210 2.41 29.31 1.92
CA PRO A 210 3.02 28.88 3.19
C PRO A 210 3.13 30.03 4.20
N ASN A 211 3.10 31.29 3.72
CA ASN A 211 3.13 32.49 4.54
C ASN A 211 1.86 32.69 5.40
N HIS A 212 0.75 32.03 5.08
CA HIS A 212 -0.48 32.09 5.88
C HIS A 212 -0.60 30.93 6.87
N MET A 213 0.37 30.01 6.90
CA MET A 213 0.37 28.92 7.86
C MET A 213 1.15 29.35 9.11
N PRO A 214 0.56 29.21 10.31
CA PRO A 214 1.28 29.51 11.53
C PRO A 214 2.43 28.51 11.74
N ALA A 215 3.54 28.98 12.31
CA ALA A 215 4.78 28.20 12.40
C ALA A 215 4.66 26.95 13.30
N ASP A 216 3.70 26.95 14.23
CA ASP A 216 3.39 25.90 15.20
C ASP A 216 2.35 24.90 14.68
N ILE A 217 1.98 24.95 13.40
CA ILE A 217 0.99 24.03 12.85
C ILE A 217 1.44 22.57 12.97
N SER A 218 0.59 21.78 13.63
CA SER A 218 0.83 20.36 13.87
C SER A 218 0.80 19.55 12.56
N GLY A 219 1.44 18.38 12.57
CA GLY A 219 1.43 17.48 11.40
C GLY A 219 0.02 17.06 10.98
N LEU A 220 -0.89 16.88 11.96
CA LEU A 220 -2.30 16.59 11.72
C LEU A 220 -3.00 17.73 10.98
N GLU A 221 -2.84 18.97 11.46
CA GLU A 221 -3.47 20.14 10.86
C GLU A 221 -3.02 20.36 9.42
N ARG A 222 -1.71 20.24 9.15
CA ARG A 222 -1.19 20.29 7.77
C ARG A 222 -1.87 19.28 6.88
N ARG A 223 -2.07 18.06 7.39
CA ARG A 223 -2.67 16.98 6.62
C ARG A 223 -4.16 17.17 6.35
N VAL A 224 -4.91 17.60 7.35
CA VAL A 224 -6.33 17.94 7.20
C VAL A 224 -6.51 19.09 6.21
N LEU A 225 -5.66 20.12 6.27
CA LEU A 225 -5.66 21.21 5.29
C LEU A 225 -5.36 20.72 3.87
N SER A 226 -4.35 19.86 3.71
CA SER A 226 -4.01 19.24 2.42
C SER A 226 -5.20 18.48 1.83
N ILE A 227 -5.88 17.66 2.63
CA ILE A 227 -7.07 16.91 2.20
C ILE A 227 -8.23 17.85 1.86
N ASN A 228 -8.50 18.85 2.70
CA ASN A 228 -9.57 19.83 2.46
C ASN A 228 -9.37 20.67 1.20
N ALA A 229 -8.12 20.81 0.76
CA ALA A 229 -7.80 21.50 -0.47
C ALA A 229 -8.11 20.64 -1.73
N ASN A 230 -8.16 19.32 -1.59
CA ASN A 230 -8.55 18.37 -2.64
C ASN A 230 -10.06 18.03 -2.63
N LEU A 231 -10.78 18.32 -1.55
CA LEU A 231 -12.21 18.07 -1.41
C LEU A 231 -13.06 19.27 -1.89
N SER A 232 -14.29 18.99 -2.34
CA SER A 232 -15.26 20.05 -2.61
C SER A 232 -15.58 20.81 -1.32
N PRO A 233 -15.93 22.12 -1.39
CA PRO A 233 -16.20 22.93 -0.20
C PRO A 233 -17.23 22.31 0.77
N GLU A 234 -18.22 21.60 0.24
CA GLU A 234 -19.29 20.93 0.98
C GLU A 234 -18.83 19.62 1.65
N GLN A 235 -17.73 19.04 1.15
CA GLN A 235 -17.16 17.79 1.64
C GLN A 235 -15.96 17.98 2.56
N ARG A 236 -15.53 19.24 2.78
CA ARG A 236 -14.40 19.55 3.65
C ARG A 236 -14.64 19.01 5.06
N ILE A 237 -13.56 18.49 5.64
CA ILE A 237 -13.49 18.08 7.04
C ILE A 237 -13.82 19.31 7.89
N ASP A 238 -14.93 19.23 8.60
CA ASP A 238 -15.40 20.28 9.49
C ASP A 238 -14.61 20.33 10.80
N PHE A 239 -14.80 21.41 11.56
CA PHE A 239 -14.09 21.62 12.80
C PHE A 239 -14.42 20.55 13.87
N ALA A 240 -15.67 20.09 13.91
CA ALA A 240 -16.10 19.06 14.86
C ALA A 240 -15.39 17.72 14.61
N THR A 241 -15.29 17.29 13.34
CA THR A 241 -14.56 16.08 12.95
C THR A 241 -13.06 16.23 13.21
N TYR A 242 -12.49 17.40 12.94
CA TYR A 242 -11.10 17.69 13.27
C TYR A 242 -10.80 17.54 14.77
N LEU A 243 -11.65 18.09 15.64
CA LEU A 243 -11.50 17.92 17.09
C LEU A 243 -11.61 16.45 17.52
N ALA A 244 -12.49 15.68 16.90
CA ALA A 244 -12.61 14.24 17.16
C ALA A 244 -11.33 13.48 16.78
N LEU A 245 -10.65 13.85 15.68
CA LEU A 245 -9.37 13.27 15.29
C LEU A 245 -8.25 13.58 16.29
N ARG A 246 -8.26 14.74 16.96
CA ARG A 246 -7.27 15.07 18.00
C ARG A 246 -7.36 14.18 19.24
N CYS A 247 -8.47 13.47 19.43
CA CYS A 247 -8.65 12.53 20.55
C CYS A 247 -8.02 11.15 20.29
N LEU A 248 -7.39 10.93 19.13
CA LEU A 248 -6.75 9.68 18.75
C LEU A 248 -5.23 9.80 18.69
N GLU A 249 -4.54 8.66 18.70
CA GLU A 249 -3.09 8.63 18.52
C GLU A 249 -2.70 8.98 17.07
N GLY A 250 -1.56 9.66 16.89
CA GLY A 250 -1.16 10.21 15.59
C GLY A 250 -1.11 9.17 14.46
N TRP A 251 -0.70 7.93 14.76
CA TRP A 251 -0.66 6.85 13.76
C TRP A 251 -2.07 6.39 13.33
N GLN A 252 -3.03 6.34 14.26
CA GLN A 252 -4.42 5.96 13.97
C GLN A 252 -5.06 6.98 13.03
N VAL A 253 -4.81 8.26 13.32
CA VAL A 253 -5.29 9.36 12.49
C VAL A 253 -4.64 9.31 11.10
N GLY A 254 -3.33 9.04 11.03
CA GLY A 254 -2.61 8.82 9.78
C GLY A 254 -3.30 7.79 8.89
N GLU A 255 -3.53 6.59 9.41
CA GLU A 255 -4.21 5.49 8.68
C GLU A 255 -5.63 5.86 8.24
N MET A 256 -6.38 6.59 9.07
CA MET A 256 -7.74 7.03 8.72
C MET A 256 -7.75 8.04 7.57
N LEU A 257 -6.80 8.99 7.60
CA LEU A 257 -6.66 10.01 6.56
C LEU A 257 -6.11 9.38 5.26
N ASP A 258 -5.15 8.47 5.32
CA ASP A 258 -4.67 7.66 4.18
C ASP A 258 -5.84 6.90 3.54
N GLY A 259 -6.63 6.21 4.38
CA GLY A 259 -7.79 5.46 3.94
C GLY A 259 -8.89 6.32 3.32
N LEU A 260 -9.02 7.58 3.77
CA LEU A 260 -9.92 8.55 3.17
C LEU A 260 -9.39 9.03 1.81
N GLU A 261 -8.10 9.38 1.70
CA GLU A 261 -7.48 9.81 0.44
C GLU A 261 -7.59 8.72 -0.63
N MET A 262 -7.29 7.47 -0.27
CA MET A 262 -7.44 6.31 -1.16
C MET A 262 -8.89 6.10 -1.64
N LYS A 263 -9.89 6.51 -0.84
CA LYS A 263 -11.32 6.34 -1.12
C LYS A 263 -12.03 7.66 -1.48
N SER A 264 -11.28 8.72 -1.76
CA SER A 264 -11.82 10.08 -1.95
C SER A 264 -12.88 10.19 -3.06
N GLY A 265 -12.87 9.28 -4.04
CA GLY A 265 -13.91 9.19 -5.08
C GLY A 265 -15.11 8.29 -4.75
N SER A 266 -15.05 7.50 -3.68
CA SER A 266 -16.11 6.54 -3.30
C SER A 266 -16.85 6.92 -2.03
N VAL A 267 -16.26 7.77 -1.19
CA VAL A 267 -16.87 8.23 0.07
C VAL A 267 -17.76 9.44 -0.21
N GLN A 268 -19.08 9.28 -0.05
CA GLN A 268 -20.04 10.39 -0.26
C GLN A 268 -19.84 11.54 0.73
N SER A 269 -19.54 11.23 1.99
CA SER A 269 -19.33 12.20 3.06
C SER A 269 -18.07 11.85 3.86
N PRO A 270 -16.95 12.58 3.64
CA PRO A 270 -15.70 12.39 4.38
C PRO A 270 -15.88 12.53 5.89
N CYS A 271 -16.65 13.51 6.35
CA CYS A 271 -16.92 13.73 7.79
C CYS A 271 -17.60 12.51 8.42
N ASN A 272 -18.68 12.00 7.81
CA ASN A 272 -19.40 10.83 8.33
C ASN A 272 -18.50 9.59 8.39
N TYR A 273 -17.66 9.39 7.37
CA TYR A 273 -16.68 8.29 7.34
C TYR A 273 -15.69 8.38 8.51
N LEU A 274 -15.08 9.56 8.70
CA LEU A 274 -14.12 9.78 9.76
C LEU A 274 -14.77 9.67 11.14
N GLN A 275 -15.93 10.29 11.37
CA GLN A 275 -16.66 10.22 12.64
C GLN A 275 -17.05 8.79 13.01
N ALA A 276 -17.50 7.99 12.04
CA ALA A 276 -17.81 6.58 12.25
C ALA A 276 -16.55 5.79 12.63
N ALA A 277 -15.42 6.04 11.96
CA ALA A 277 -14.15 5.40 12.27
C ALA A 277 -13.60 5.81 13.65
N VAL A 278 -13.68 7.09 14.03
CA VAL A 278 -13.31 7.57 15.38
C VAL A 278 -14.18 6.86 16.43
N SER A 279 -15.50 6.84 16.23
CA SER A 279 -16.44 6.18 17.15
C SER A 279 -16.13 4.69 17.30
N LYS A 280 -15.73 4.02 16.21
CA LYS A 280 -15.34 2.62 16.23
C LYS A 280 -14.06 2.37 17.02
N ILE A 281 -13.05 3.24 16.89
CA ILE A 281 -11.81 3.13 17.66
C ILE A 281 -12.08 3.37 19.15
N GLN A 282 -12.86 4.40 19.50
CA GLN A 282 -13.19 4.74 20.89
C GLN A 282 -14.01 3.66 21.59
N ARG A 283 -14.86 2.93 20.87
CA ARG A 283 -15.59 1.76 21.40
C ARG A 283 -14.70 0.54 21.63
N GLY A 284 -13.45 0.55 21.16
CA GLY A 284 -12.56 -0.63 21.17
C GLY A 284 -12.88 -1.65 20.07
N ASP A 285 -13.81 -1.34 19.17
CA ASP A 285 -14.18 -2.16 18.00
C ASP A 285 -13.24 -1.92 16.80
N GLY A 286 -12.37 -0.91 16.88
CA GLY A 286 -11.35 -0.64 15.88
C GLY A 286 -10.47 -1.87 15.76
N SER A 287 -10.36 -2.41 14.54
CA SER A 287 -9.62 -3.64 14.21
C SER A 287 -8.47 -3.85 15.19
N LYS A 288 -8.69 -4.69 16.21
CA LYS A 288 -7.59 -5.49 16.76
C LYS A 288 -7.13 -6.27 15.55
N GLY A 289 -6.20 -5.67 14.81
CA GLY A 289 -5.60 -6.24 13.63
C GLY A 289 -5.29 -7.65 14.05
N LYS A 290 -5.90 -8.60 13.34
CA LYS A 290 -5.83 -10.05 13.57
C LYS A 290 -4.39 -10.34 13.97
N GLY A 291 -4.15 -10.32 15.27
CA GLY A 291 -2.81 -10.39 15.80
C GLY A 291 -2.44 -11.80 15.50
N ASP A 292 -1.37 -12.00 14.75
CA ASP A 292 -0.70 -13.28 14.70
C ASP A 292 -0.55 -13.73 16.14
N GLY A 293 -1.42 -14.67 16.52
CA GLY A 293 -1.53 -15.21 17.86
C GLY A 293 -0.24 -15.95 18.11
N LYS A 294 0.77 -15.24 18.56
CA LYS A 294 1.94 -15.84 19.14
C LYS A 294 1.47 -16.31 20.51
N ASP A 295 1.04 -17.56 20.55
CA ASP A 295 0.63 -18.26 21.76
C ASP A 295 1.65 -18.00 22.87
N PRO A 296 1.25 -17.43 24.02
CA PRO A 296 2.05 -17.46 25.23
C PRO A 296 1.89 -18.85 25.85
N SER A 297 2.43 -19.88 25.21
CA SER A 297 2.55 -21.21 25.82
C SER A 297 3.87 -21.86 25.43
N MET A 298 4.45 -22.56 26.39
CA MET A 298 5.83 -23.08 26.50
C MET A 298 6.78 -22.03 27.11
N GLN A 299 6.76 -21.88 28.44
CA GLN A 299 7.51 -22.68 29.43
C GLN A 299 9.01 -22.75 29.11
#